data_AF-A0A257GXL5-F1
#
_entry.id   AF-A0A257GXL5-F1
#
_cell.length_a   1.000
_cell.length_b   1.000
_cell.length_c   1.000
_cell.angle_alpha   90.00
_cell.angle_beta   90.00
_cell.angle_gamma   90.00
#
_symmetry.space_group_name_H-M   'P 1'
#
loop_
_entity.id
_entity.type
_entity.pdbx_description
1 polymer ?
#
loop_
_entity_poly.entity_id
_entity_poly.type
_entity_poly.pdbx_seq_one_letter_code
_entity_poly.pdbx_strand_id
1 'polypeptide(L)'
;MDAVRGLAKTVALPDFDFESASNLLALMAQLAHKAIQLDEVDSVVDTLGLRFCSNRSLTELLAASAVAHPPYAERMRAAQAQVLEYAETAMSLSMSGDPGAAVRNLLLYGKTTLNARLLDNAFQLLQKHSAKITDAAALSAEVSEVRARCGVGNVKASLGEQKRQAGGLVLRTGTKPAEKAA
;
A
#
# COMPACT_ATOMS: atom_id res chain seq x y z
N MET A 1 19.40 -16.16 15.09
CA MET A 1 18.07 -15.70 15.56
C MET A 1 18.10 -14.22 15.93
N ASP A 2 19.12 -13.76 16.66
CA ASP A 2 19.22 -12.35 17.09
C ASP A 2 19.27 -11.34 15.95
N ALA A 3 19.94 -11.68 14.85
CA ALA A 3 19.98 -10.81 13.65
C ALA A 3 18.59 -10.55 13.05
N VAL A 4 17.72 -11.57 13.01
CA VAL A 4 16.35 -11.47 12.47
C VAL A 4 15.49 -10.60 13.39
N ARG A 5 15.60 -10.78 14.71
CA ARG A 5 14.94 -9.90 15.69
C ARG A 5 15.47 -8.48 15.63
N GLY A 6 16.76 -8.29 15.37
CA GLY A 6 17.36 -6.98 15.14
C GLY A 6 16.74 -6.27 13.95
N LEU A 7 16.64 -6.96 12.80
CA LEU A 7 16.03 -6.42 11.59
C LEU A 7 14.51 -6.22 11.73
N ALA A 8 13.82 -7.10 12.45
CA ALA A 8 12.40 -6.94 12.75
C ALA A 8 12.11 -5.66 13.55
N LYS A 9 13.03 -5.19 14.39
CA LYS A 9 12.87 -3.93 15.13
C LYS A 9 13.00 -2.69 14.26
N THR A 10 13.55 -2.81 13.05
CA THR A 10 13.74 -1.67 12.15
C THR A 10 12.58 -1.47 11.17
N VAL A 11 11.59 -2.36 11.13
CA VAL A 11 10.48 -2.33 10.14
C VAL A 11 9.58 -1.10 10.21
N ALA A 12 9.67 -0.30 11.28
CA ALA A 12 8.96 0.97 11.43
C ALA A 12 9.85 2.21 11.17
N LEU A 13 11.15 2.01 10.91
CA LEU A 13 12.07 3.11 10.64
C LEU A 13 11.84 3.68 9.24
N PRO A 14 12.01 5.00 9.04
CA PRO A 14 11.83 5.65 7.74
C PRO A 14 12.69 5.04 6.62
N ASP A 15 13.93 4.70 6.94
CA ASP A 15 14.90 4.16 5.97
C ASP A 15 14.70 2.68 5.66
N PHE A 16 13.78 2.01 6.36
CA PHE A 16 13.40 0.64 6.03
C PHE A 16 12.54 0.65 4.77
N ASP A 17 13.12 0.20 3.67
CA ASP A 17 12.52 0.25 2.35
C ASP A 17 11.86 -1.06 1.94
N PHE A 18 11.29 -1.04 0.74
CA PHE A 18 10.57 -2.18 0.19
C PHE A 18 11.48 -3.39 -0.09
N GLU A 19 12.73 -3.17 -0.48
CA GLU A 19 13.70 -4.25 -0.68
C GLU A 19 14.06 -4.93 0.65
N SER A 20 14.30 -4.13 1.70
CA SER A 20 14.49 -4.62 3.06
C SER A 20 13.29 -5.42 3.56
N ALA A 21 12.07 -4.97 3.27
CA ALA A 21 10.84 -5.69 3.56
C ALA A 21 10.78 -7.05 2.85
N SER A 22 11.09 -7.07 1.55
CA SER A 22 11.07 -8.30 0.73
C SER A 22 12.10 -9.32 1.22
N ASN A 23 13.32 -8.86 1.52
CA ASN A 23 14.41 -9.71 2.03
C ASN A 23 14.09 -10.26 3.43
N LEU A 24 13.57 -9.41 4.33
CA LEU A 24 13.18 -9.84 5.67
C LEU A 24 12.04 -10.86 5.61
N LEU A 25 11.01 -10.61 4.79
CA LEU A 25 9.88 -11.53 4.61
C LEU A 25 10.33 -12.89 4.05
N ALA A 26 11.22 -12.90 3.05
CA ALA A 26 11.79 -14.13 2.51
C ALA A 26 12.56 -14.92 3.57
N LEU A 27 13.37 -14.25 4.39
CA LEU A 27 14.09 -14.88 5.49
C LEU A 27 13.14 -15.44 6.55
N MET A 28 12.10 -14.70 6.93
CA MET A 28 11.08 -15.16 7.88
C MET A 28 10.31 -16.37 7.34
N ALA A 29 9.96 -16.37 6.06
CA ALA A 29 9.30 -17.51 5.41
C ALA A 29 10.18 -18.77 5.43
N GLN A 30 11.50 -18.63 5.19
CA GLN A 30 12.45 -19.75 5.28
C GLN A 30 12.58 -20.32 6.70
N LEU A 31 12.54 -19.46 7.72
CA LEU A 31 12.59 -19.89 9.12
C LEU A 31 11.31 -20.61 9.54
N ALA A 32 10.15 -20.05 9.18
CA ALA A 32 8.85 -20.66 9.43
C ALA A 32 8.71 -22.02 8.72
N HIS A 33 9.20 -22.14 7.49
CA HIS A 33 9.23 -23.40 6.74
C HIS A 33 10.03 -24.50 7.46
N LYS A 34 11.10 -24.12 8.17
CA LYS A 34 11.92 -25.04 8.98
C LYS A 34 11.36 -25.28 10.39
N ALA A 35 10.07 -24.96 10.61
CA ALA A 35 9.36 -25.08 11.88
C ALA A 35 9.98 -24.27 13.03
N ILE A 36 10.73 -23.21 12.71
CA ILE A 36 11.26 -22.28 13.71
C ILE A 36 10.19 -21.23 13.97
N GLN A 37 9.32 -21.49 14.94
CA GLN A 37 8.24 -20.59 15.35
C GLN A 37 8.79 -19.46 16.23
N LEU A 38 8.48 -18.21 15.86
CA LEU A 38 8.76 -17.04 16.68
C LEU A 38 7.44 -16.28 16.79
N ASP A 39 6.87 -16.22 17.99
CA ASP A 39 5.59 -15.52 18.22
C ASP A 39 5.65 -14.03 17.81
N GLU A 40 6.83 -13.41 17.88
CA GLU A 40 7.06 -12.03 17.47
C GLU A 40 7.13 -11.83 15.94
N VAL A 41 7.29 -12.90 15.15
CA VAL A 41 7.48 -12.80 13.69
C VAL A 41 6.16 -12.50 12.98
N ASP A 42 5.05 -13.02 13.50
CA ASP A 42 3.72 -12.84 12.90
C ASP A 42 3.27 -11.37 12.89
N SER A 43 3.47 -10.64 14.00
CA SER A 43 3.14 -9.22 14.07
C SER A 43 4.03 -8.36 13.17
N VAL A 44 5.26 -8.79 12.93
CA VAL A 44 6.19 -8.15 12.00
C VAL A 44 5.72 -8.35 10.56
N VAL A 45 5.26 -9.56 10.20
CA VAL A 45 4.66 -9.81 8.87
C VAL A 45 3.45 -8.90 8.65
N ASP A 46 2.57 -8.77 9.64
CA ASP A 46 1.40 -7.90 9.53
C ASP A 46 1.79 -6.43 9.37
N THR A 47 2.83 -5.99 10.09
CA THR A 47 3.39 -4.62 9.97
C THR A 47 3.95 -4.37 8.57
N LEU A 48 4.70 -5.33 8.01
CA LEU A 48 5.23 -5.24 6.65
C LEU A 48 4.11 -5.15 5.61
N GLY A 49 3.09 -6.00 5.75
CA GLY A 49 1.93 -6.00 4.87
C GLY A 49 1.23 -4.65 4.87
N LEU A 50 0.86 -4.15 6.05
CA LEU A 50 0.15 -2.87 6.18
C LEU A 50 0.98 -1.68 5.66
N ARG A 51 2.31 -1.71 5.83
CA ARG A 51 3.19 -0.64 5.38
C ARG A 51 3.39 -0.63 3.87
N PHE A 52 3.60 -1.79 3.25
CA PHE A 52 4.10 -1.88 1.87
C PHE A 52 3.10 -2.41 0.84
N CYS A 53 2.00 -3.05 1.25
CA CYS A 53 0.93 -3.52 0.34
C CYS A 53 0.02 -2.35 -0.11
N SER A 54 0.60 -1.44 -0.90
CA SER A 54 -0.07 -0.24 -1.41
C SER A 54 -0.84 -0.45 -2.72
N ASN A 55 -0.48 -1.47 -3.49
CA ASN A 55 -1.11 -1.84 -4.75
C ASN A 55 -0.84 -3.31 -5.07
N ARG A 56 -1.57 -3.87 -6.04
CA ARG A 56 -1.47 -5.28 -6.41
C ARG A 56 -0.05 -5.71 -6.79
N SER A 57 0.69 -4.88 -7.52
CA SER A 57 2.05 -5.20 -7.96
C SER A 57 2.98 -5.40 -6.76
N LEU A 58 3.01 -4.43 -5.84
CA LEU A 58 3.86 -4.52 -4.63
C LEU A 58 3.45 -5.68 -3.73
N THR A 59 2.14 -5.90 -3.58
CA THR A 59 1.62 -7.02 -2.80
C THR A 59 2.04 -8.36 -3.37
N GLU A 60 1.89 -8.58 -4.68
CA GLU A 60 2.26 -9.86 -5.28
C GLU A 60 3.78 -10.07 -5.27
N LEU A 61 4.59 -9.02 -5.31
CA LEU A 61 6.03 -9.15 -5.17
C LEU A 61 6.45 -9.55 -3.75
N LEU A 62 5.80 -9.00 -2.72
CA LEU A 62 5.99 -9.45 -1.33
C LEU A 62 5.47 -10.88 -1.13
N ALA A 63 4.30 -11.19 -1.67
CA ALA A 63 3.74 -12.54 -1.62
C ALA A 63 4.67 -13.57 -2.27
N ALA A 64 5.28 -13.23 -3.41
CA ALA A 64 6.27 -14.06 -4.08
C ALA A 64 7.55 -14.23 -3.23
N SER A 65 7.95 -13.21 -2.47
CA SER A 65 9.07 -13.30 -1.53
C SER A 65 8.80 -14.30 -0.41
N ALA A 66 7.52 -14.51 -0.05
CA ALA A 66 7.08 -15.45 0.97
C ALA A 66 6.80 -16.88 0.45
N VAL A 67 7.21 -17.26 -0.76
CA VAL A 67 6.84 -18.55 -1.39
C VAL A 67 7.16 -19.79 -0.55
N ALA A 68 8.20 -19.73 0.30
CA ALA A 68 8.58 -20.82 1.19
C ALA A 68 7.55 -21.09 2.32
N HIS A 69 6.71 -20.11 2.63
CA HIS A 69 5.69 -20.20 3.67
C HIS A 69 4.38 -19.53 3.20
N PRO A 70 3.49 -20.27 2.50
CA PRO A 70 2.26 -19.75 1.92
C PRO A 70 1.37 -18.90 2.85
N PRO A 71 1.25 -19.18 4.17
CA PRO A 71 0.47 -18.32 5.06
C PRO A 71 0.91 -16.86 5.08
N TYR A 72 2.22 -16.56 4.91
CA TYR A 72 2.71 -15.19 4.85
C TYR A 72 2.35 -14.49 3.54
N ALA A 73 2.31 -15.23 2.42
CA ALA A 73 1.83 -14.68 1.15
C ALA A 73 0.35 -14.26 1.24
N GLU A 74 -0.49 -15.07 1.88
CA GLU A 74 -1.89 -14.74 2.11
C GLU A 74 -2.07 -13.53 3.04
N ARG A 75 -1.21 -13.39 4.07
CA ARG A 75 -1.21 -12.18 4.91
C ARG A 75 -0.90 -10.90 4.13
N MET A 76 0.00 -10.94 3.15
CA MET A 76 0.24 -9.77 2.27
C MET A 76 -1.01 -9.37 1.50
N ARG A 77 -1.73 -10.35 0.93
CA ARG A 77 -2.98 -10.10 0.20
C ARG A 77 -4.09 -9.56 1.11
N ALA A 78 -4.21 -10.12 2.32
CA ALA A 78 -5.14 -9.63 3.33
C ALA A 78 -4.83 -8.18 3.75
N ALA A 79 -3.55 -7.86 3.97
CA ALA A 79 -3.12 -6.51 4.31
C ALA A 79 -3.45 -5.51 3.19
N GLN A 80 -3.30 -5.89 1.92
CA GLN A 80 -3.74 -5.04 0.81
C GLN A 80 -5.24 -4.74 0.86
N ALA A 81 -6.08 -5.75 1.13
CA ALA A 81 -7.52 -5.56 1.24
C ALA A 81 -7.86 -4.60 2.39
N GLN A 82 -7.17 -4.73 3.53
CA GLN A 82 -7.34 -3.83 4.67
C GLN A 82 -6.91 -2.38 4.36
N VAL A 83 -5.78 -2.19 3.67
CA VAL A 83 -5.35 -0.84 3.24
C VAL A 83 -6.36 -0.23 2.25
N LEU A 84 -6.96 -1.04 1.39
CA LEU A 84 -8.01 -0.59 0.47
C LEU A 84 -9.26 -0.15 1.24
N GLU A 85 -9.69 -0.90 2.26
CA GLU A 85 -10.83 -0.55 3.12
C GLU A 85 -10.64 0.81 3.82
N TYR A 86 -9.43 1.10 4.30
CA TYR A 86 -9.11 2.42 4.87
C TYR A 86 -9.28 3.54 3.84
N ALA A 87 -8.80 3.31 2.61
CA ALA A 87 -8.96 4.29 1.54
C ALA A 87 -10.43 4.49 1.15
N GLU A 88 -11.20 3.41 1.04
CA GLU A 88 -12.63 3.45 0.68
C GLU A 88 -13.46 4.17 1.75
N THR A 89 -13.18 3.90 3.03
CA THR A 89 -13.83 4.59 4.16
C THR A 89 -13.63 6.10 4.07
N ALA A 90 -12.40 6.55 3.80
CA ALA A 90 -12.12 7.97 3.63
C ALA A 90 -12.77 8.57 2.37
N MET A 91 -12.78 7.84 1.25
CA MET A 91 -13.45 8.31 0.04
C MET A 91 -14.96 8.46 0.24
N SER A 92 -15.58 7.57 1.02
CA SER A 92 -16.99 7.68 1.42
C SER A 92 -17.24 9.01 2.15
N LEU A 93 -16.44 9.35 3.17
CA LEU A 93 -16.52 10.64 3.88
C LEU A 93 -16.41 11.84 2.94
N SER A 94 -15.46 11.79 2.00
CA SER A 94 -15.30 12.86 1.02
C SER A 94 -16.49 12.97 0.07
N MET A 95 -17.09 11.86 -0.35
CA MET A 95 -18.26 11.84 -1.22
C MET A 95 -19.52 12.31 -0.50
N SER A 96 -19.61 12.08 0.82
CA SER A 96 -20.67 12.59 1.70
C SER A 96 -20.54 14.09 2.01
N GLY A 97 -19.50 14.76 1.49
CA GLY A 97 -19.32 16.20 1.62
C GLY A 97 -18.40 16.64 2.75
N ASP A 98 -17.73 15.71 3.45
CA ASP A 98 -16.75 16.00 4.50
C ASP A 98 -15.32 15.58 4.08
N PRO A 99 -14.66 16.35 3.20
CA PRO A 99 -13.28 16.08 2.79
C PRO A 99 -12.28 16.26 3.94
N GLY A 100 -12.60 17.04 4.98
CA GLY A 100 -11.75 17.21 6.15
C GLY A 100 -11.66 15.93 6.98
N ALA A 101 -12.81 15.30 7.26
CA ALA A 101 -12.85 14.01 7.93
C ALA A 101 -12.17 12.91 7.12
N ALA A 102 -12.33 12.91 5.80
CA ALA A 102 -11.63 11.99 4.90
C ALA A 102 -10.11 12.10 5.00
N VAL A 103 -9.56 13.32 4.94
CA VAL A 103 -8.11 13.56 5.09
C VAL A 103 -7.62 13.11 6.47
N ARG A 104 -8.35 13.44 7.54
CA ARG A 104 -8.00 13.02 8.92
C ARG A 104 -8.01 11.51 9.08
N ASN A 105 -8.97 10.82 8.46
CA ASN A 105 -9.06 9.36 8.48
C ASN A 105 -7.87 8.70 7.77
N LEU A 106 -7.51 9.18 6.57
CA LEU A 106 -6.32 8.72 5.84
C LEU A 106 -5.03 8.99 6.61
N LEU A 107 -4.92 10.16 7.25
CA LEU A 107 -3.75 10.53 8.04
C LEU A 107 -3.64 9.66 9.30
N LEU A 108 -4.74 9.34 9.97
CA LEU A 108 -4.77 8.43 11.12
C LEU A 108 -4.18 7.08 10.74
N TYR A 109 -4.72 6.44 9.70
CA TYR A 109 -4.23 5.13 9.27
C TYR A 109 -2.84 5.20 8.65
N GLY A 110 -2.52 6.28 7.93
CA GLY A 110 -1.19 6.53 7.38
C GLY A 110 -0.12 6.63 8.46
N LYS A 111 -0.42 7.26 9.61
CA LYS A 111 0.50 7.32 10.75
C LYS A 111 0.71 5.97 11.44
N THR A 112 -0.35 5.17 11.59
CA THR A 112 -0.26 3.88 12.28
C THR A 112 0.41 2.81 11.43
N THR A 113 0.18 2.84 10.11
CA THR A 113 0.68 1.81 9.17
C THR A 113 1.94 2.23 8.44
N LEU A 114 2.25 3.52 8.40
CA LEU A 114 3.30 4.11 7.54
C LEU A 114 3.09 3.79 6.05
N ASN A 115 1.84 3.58 5.63
CA ASN A 115 1.51 3.27 4.25
C ASN A 115 1.51 4.54 3.39
N ALA A 116 2.46 4.61 2.45
CA ALA A 116 2.64 5.78 1.58
C ALA A 116 1.41 6.08 0.71
N ARG A 117 0.64 5.07 0.29
CA ARG A 117 -0.54 5.26 -0.57
C ARG A 117 -1.66 6.01 0.14
N LEU A 118 -1.88 5.73 1.43
CA LEU A 118 -2.88 6.45 2.23
C LEU A 118 -2.51 7.93 2.38
N LEU A 119 -1.23 8.22 2.60
CA LEU A 119 -0.72 9.59 2.75
C LEU A 119 -0.73 10.35 1.41
N ASP A 120 -0.41 9.68 0.30
CA ASP A 120 -0.55 10.25 -1.05
C ASP A 120 -2.02 10.58 -1.36
N ASN A 121 -2.96 9.71 -0.97
CA ASN A 121 -4.40 9.99 -1.10
C ASN A 121 -4.82 11.18 -0.23
N ALA A 122 -4.35 11.25 1.02
CA ALA A 122 -4.64 12.36 1.93
C ALA A 122 -4.16 13.69 1.34
N PHE A 123 -2.94 13.71 0.82
CA PHE A 123 -2.35 14.88 0.17
C PHE A 123 -3.15 15.31 -1.06
N GLN A 124 -3.47 14.38 -1.97
CA GLN A 124 -4.25 14.69 -3.17
C GLN A 124 -5.66 15.21 -2.83
N LEU A 125 -6.31 14.61 -1.85
CA LEU A 125 -7.64 15.02 -1.43
C LEU A 125 -7.63 16.41 -0.79
N LEU A 126 -6.63 16.69 0.05
CA LEU A 126 -6.42 18.01 0.63
C LEU A 126 -6.17 19.07 -0.43
N GLN A 127 -5.31 18.81 -1.41
CA GLN A 127 -5.05 19.76 -2.50
C GLN A 127 -6.33 20.06 -3.30
N LYS A 128 -7.13 19.03 -3.58
CA LYS A 128 -8.38 19.17 -4.33
C LYS A 128 -9.48 19.91 -3.56
N HIS A 129 -9.56 19.74 -2.25
CA HIS A 129 -10.66 20.23 -1.42
C HIS A 129 -10.23 21.30 -0.40
N SER A 130 -9.04 21.89 -0.54
CA SER A 130 -8.45 22.85 0.41
C SER A 130 -9.40 23.98 0.82
N ALA A 131 -10.13 24.55 -0.15
CA ALA A 131 -11.10 25.63 0.11
C ALA A 131 -12.31 25.21 0.98
N LYS A 132 -12.60 23.92 1.10
CA LYS A 132 -13.71 23.37 1.89
C LYS A 132 -13.27 22.82 3.25
N ILE A 133 -11.97 22.88 3.55
CA ILE A 133 -11.39 22.33 4.79
C ILE A 133 -10.96 23.51 5.66
N THR A 134 -11.54 23.63 6.85
CA THR A 134 -11.30 24.75 7.77
C THR A 134 -9.84 24.84 8.22
N ASP A 135 -9.19 23.69 8.45
CA ASP A 135 -7.83 23.53 8.96
C ASP A 135 -6.83 23.07 7.88
N ALA A 136 -7.09 23.40 6.61
CA ALA A 136 -6.34 22.87 5.46
C ALA A 136 -4.82 23.06 5.57
N ALA A 137 -4.35 24.22 6.05
CA ALA A 137 -2.93 24.51 6.16
C ALA A 137 -2.24 23.61 7.21
N ALA A 138 -2.87 23.41 8.37
CA ALA A 138 -2.35 22.58 9.44
C ALA A 138 -2.31 21.10 9.01
N LEU A 139 -3.41 20.60 8.43
CA LEU A 139 -3.47 19.24 7.89
C LEU A 139 -2.44 19.02 6.77
N SER A 140 -2.20 20.02 5.92
CA SER A 140 -1.23 19.93 4.82
C SER A 140 0.19 19.77 5.36
N ALA A 141 0.55 20.54 6.39
CA ALA A 141 1.86 20.43 7.04
C ALA A 141 2.04 19.05 7.66
N GLU A 142 1.04 18.56 8.39
CA GLU A 142 1.07 17.27 9.07
C GLU A 142 1.13 16.09 8.09
N VAL A 143 0.31 16.10 7.03
CA VAL A 143 0.37 15.09 5.96
C VAL A 143 1.75 15.09 5.30
N SER A 144 2.32 16.26 5.03
CA SER A 144 3.64 16.38 4.40
C SER A 144 4.76 15.83 5.29
N GLU A 145 4.71 16.11 6.60
CA GLU A 145 5.66 15.60 7.59
C GLU A 145 5.62 14.07 7.66
N VAL A 146 4.43 13.47 7.80
CA VAL A 146 4.29 12.01 7.91
C VAL A 146 4.67 11.34 6.60
N ARG A 147 4.34 11.95 5.45
CA ARG A 147 4.70 11.46 4.13
C ARG A 147 6.22 11.43 3.92
N ALA A 148 6.94 12.43 4.41
CA ALA A 148 8.41 12.43 4.37
C ALA A 148 9.02 11.26 5.16
N ARG A 149 8.37 10.84 6.26
CA ARG A 149 8.79 9.71 7.10
C ARG A 149 8.50 8.34 6.50
N CYS A 150 7.60 8.22 5.53
CA CYS A 150 7.24 6.93 4.92
C CYS A 150 8.11 6.57 3.71
N GLY A 151 9.11 7.40 3.39
CA GLY A 151 9.99 7.25 2.23
C GLY A 151 9.40 7.88 0.96
N VAL A 152 10.27 8.51 0.17
CA VAL A 152 9.89 9.19 -1.09
C VAL A 152 9.79 8.22 -2.28
N GLY A 153 10.08 6.93 -2.04
CA GLY A 153 10.09 5.89 -3.04
C GLY A 153 8.70 5.32 -3.27
N ASN A 154 7.89 5.99 -4.10
CA ASN A 154 6.90 5.26 -4.89
C ASN A 154 7.68 4.27 -5.75
N VAL A 155 7.95 3.06 -5.22
CA VAL A 155 8.43 1.93 -6.01
C VAL A 155 7.33 1.68 -7.02
N LYS A 156 7.47 2.25 -8.21
CA LYS A 156 6.64 1.93 -9.36
C LYS A 156 7.04 0.52 -9.80
N ALA A 157 6.64 -0.47 -8.99
CA ALA A 157 6.69 -1.86 -9.39
C ALA A 157 5.64 -2.05 -10.48
N SER A 158 6.09 -1.94 -11.73
CA SER A 158 5.30 -2.26 -12.90
C SER A 158 5.41 -3.76 -13.16
N LEU A 159 4.62 -4.55 -12.43
CA LEU A 159 4.46 -5.97 -12.73
C LEU A 159 3.45 -6.09 -13.87
N GLY A 160 3.96 -6.20 -15.09
CA GLY A 160 3.17 -6.51 -16.27
C GLY A 160 2.40 -5.34 -16.88
N GLU A 161 2.87 -4.09 -16.78
CA GLU A 161 2.33 -3.05 -17.66
C GLU A 161 2.50 -3.51 -19.12
N GLN A 162 1.37 -3.64 -19.81
CA GLN A 162 1.38 -3.73 -21.27
C GLN A 162 2.16 -2.51 -21.78
N LYS A 163 3.27 -2.76 -22.49
CA LYS A 163 4.07 -1.71 -23.14
C LYS A 163 3.12 -0.74 -23.82
N ARG A 164 2.96 0.47 -23.26
CA ARG A 164 2.31 1.55 -23.99
C ARG A 164 3.16 1.79 -25.22
N GLN A 165 2.62 1.46 -26.39
CA GLN A 165 3.25 1.77 -27.65
C GLN A 165 3.29 3.30 -27.76
N ALA A 166 4.49 3.88 -27.93
CA ALA A 166 4.62 5.32 -28.08
C ALA A 166 3.76 5.79 -29.27
N GLY A 167 2.83 6.71 -29.01
CA GLY A 167 1.92 7.26 -30.03
C GLY A 167 0.64 6.44 -30.31
N GLY A 168 0.38 5.33 -29.59
CA GLY A 168 -0.83 4.53 -29.80
C GLY A 168 -2.03 5.05 -29.00
N LEU A 169 -3.07 5.54 -29.70
CA LEU A 169 -4.37 5.84 -29.09
C LEU A 169 -5.24 4.57 -29.10
N VAL A 170 -5.49 3.96 -27.93
CA VAL A 170 -6.37 2.79 -27.81
C VAL A 170 -7.82 3.27 -27.76
N LEU A 171 -8.50 3.23 -28.89
CA LEU A 171 -9.94 3.49 -28.98
C LEU A 171 -10.70 2.20 -28.68
N ARG A 172 -11.65 2.24 -27.73
CA ARG A 172 -12.65 1.19 -27.57
C ARG A 172 -13.64 1.26 -28.72
N THR A 173 -13.36 0.57 -29.82
CA THR A 173 -14.35 0.35 -30.87
C THR A 173 -15.31 -0.74 -30.39
N GLY A 174 -16.48 -0.33 -29.90
CA GLY A 174 -17.57 -1.25 -29.61
C GLY A 174 -18.07 -1.88 -30.90
N THR A 175 -17.84 -3.17 -31.09
CA THR A 175 -18.41 -3.94 -32.20
C THR A 175 -19.89 -4.18 -31.93
N LYS A 176 -20.77 -3.56 -32.71
CA LYS A 176 -22.20 -3.88 -32.75
C LYS A 176 -22.37 -5.23 -33.47
N PRO A 177 -23.09 -6.23 -32.92
CA PRO A 177 -23.26 -7.52 -33.59
C PRO A 177 -24.08 -7.36 -34.87
N ALA A 178 -23.67 -8.04 -35.95
CA ALA A 178 -24.39 -8.05 -37.22
C ALA A 178 -25.66 -8.90 -37.12
N GLU A 179 -26.78 -8.30 -37.49
CA GLU A 179 -28.10 -8.93 -37.58
C GLU A 179 -28.12 -9.86 -38.81
N LYS A 180 -28.44 -11.14 -38.61
CA LYS A 180 -28.60 -12.11 -39.72
C LYS A 180 -29.96 -11.87 -40.38
N ALA A 181 -29.96 -11.45 -41.64
CA ALA A 181 -31.15 -11.46 -42.49
C ALA A 181 -31.46 -12.90 -42.95
N ALA A 182 -32.75 -13.25 -42.92
CA ALA A 182 -33.35 -14.45 -43.50
C ALA A 182 -33.61 -14.27 -45.00
#